data_AF-A0A958K6X7-F1
#
_entry.id   AF-A0A958K6X7-F1
#
_cell.length_a   1.000
_cell.length_b   1.000
_cell.length_c   1.000
_cell.angle_alpha   90.00
_cell.angle_beta   90.00
_cell.angle_gamma   90.00
#
_symmetry.space_group_name_H-M   'P 1'
#
loop_
_entity.id
_entity.type
_entity.pdbx_description
1 polymer ?
#
loop_
_entity_poly.entity_id
_entity_poly.type
_entity_poly.pdbx_seq_one_letter_code
_entity_poly.pdbx_strand_id
1 'polypeptide(L)'
;LGVVTFLSIFLALFKRDMHLLQQSDWGDYLLGSRHMSFAKDGMRHKDQHSSSHTDWKLVKDMVETPSHIFFFLSSTSTVIFVPKRIFTNEQDQDHFIAATKAWMRAAQASDA
;
A
#
# COMPACT_ATOMS: atom_id res chain seq x y z
N LEU A 1 11.72 12.98 27.11
CA LEU A 1 12.26 13.39 25.79
C LEU A 1 12.40 12.24 24.76
N GLY A 2 12.05 10.97 25.06
CA GLY A 2 12.35 9.83 24.17
C GLY A 2 11.24 9.39 23.20
N VAL A 3 9.99 9.76 23.41
CA VAL A 3 8.86 9.29 22.58
C VAL A 3 8.69 10.12 21.30
N VAL A 4 8.98 11.42 21.37
CA VAL A 4 8.82 12.36 20.25
C VAL A 4 9.87 12.10 19.15
N THR A 5 11.08 11.69 19.53
CA THR A 5 12.15 11.35 18.59
C THR A 5 11.90 10.02 17.86
N PHE A 6 11.35 9.02 18.54
CA PHE A 6 10.97 7.74 17.92
C PHE A 6 9.83 7.92 16.89
N LEU A 7 8.80 8.70 17.22
CA LEU A 7 7.69 8.99 16.31
C LEU A 7 8.16 9.75 15.06
N SER A 8 9.13 10.65 15.23
CA SER A 8 9.69 11.46 14.14
C SER A 8 10.55 10.64 13.18
N ILE A 9 11.35 9.71 13.70
CA ILE A 9 12.11 8.74 12.89
C ILE A 9 11.15 7.78 12.19
N PHE A 10 10.10 7.31 12.88
CA PHE A 10 9.09 6.43 12.31
C PHE A 10 8.33 7.10 11.15
N LEU A 11 7.95 8.38 11.30
CA LEU A 11 7.33 9.18 10.24
C LEU A 11 8.29 9.48 9.09
N ALA A 12 9.58 9.70 9.36
CA ALA A 12 10.58 9.95 8.33
C ALA A 12 10.91 8.68 7.51
N LEU A 13 10.90 7.51 8.15
CA LEU A 13 11.06 6.22 7.48
C LEU A 13 9.80 5.81 6.71
N PHE A 14 8.60 6.10 7.23
CA PHE A 14 7.33 5.91 6.48
C PHE A 14 7.13 6.91 5.34
N LYS A 15 7.75 8.09 5.42
CA LYS A 15 7.80 9.07 4.31
C LYS A 15 8.81 8.71 3.23
N ARG A 16 9.57 7.61 3.34
CA ARG A 16 10.06 6.96 2.12
C ARG A 16 8.82 6.48 1.39
N ASP A 17 8.30 7.33 0.51
CA ASP A 17 7.45 6.95 -0.59
C ASP A 17 7.98 5.61 -1.08
N MET A 18 7.23 4.55 -0.77
CA MET A 18 7.44 3.26 -1.39
C MET A 18 7.09 3.48 -2.85
N HIS A 19 8.06 3.98 -3.61
CA HIS A 19 8.03 4.06 -5.04
C HIS A 19 8.08 2.63 -5.55
N LEU A 20 6.94 1.97 -5.48
CA LEU A 20 6.72 0.68 -6.11
C LEU A 20 6.69 0.94 -7.61
N LEU A 21 7.89 0.97 -8.20
CA LEU A 21 8.05 0.82 -9.63
C LEU A 21 7.59 -0.61 -9.93
N GLN A 22 6.41 -0.72 -10.52
CA GLN A 22 5.94 -1.97 -11.09
C GLN A 22 6.78 -2.27 -12.34
N GLN A 23 8.03 -2.67 -12.16
CA GLN A 23 8.87 -3.15 -13.27
C GLN A 23 8.31 -4.48 -13.75
N SER A 24 7.60 -4.43 -14.87
CA SER A 24 7.39 -5.58 -15.72
C SER A 24 8.25 -5.36 -16.96
N ASP A 25 9.14 -6.31 -17.27
CA ASP A 25 10.13 -6.21 -18.35
C ASP A 25 9.50 -6.02 -19.76
N TRP A 26 8.18 -6.12 -19.88
CA TRP A 26 7.42 -5.92 -21.11
C TRP A 26 6.35 -4.81 -21.04
N GLY A 27 5.94 -4.38 -19.84
CA GLY A 27 4.77 -3.49 -19.67
C GLY A 27 5.09 -2.00 -19.67
N ASP A 28 6.31 -1.61 -19.32
CA ASP A 28 6.71 -0.18 -19.26
C ASP A 28 6.69 0.50 -20.63
N TYR A 29 6.90 -0.24 -21.72
CA TYR A 29 6.92 0.32 -23.07
C TYR A 29 5.53 0.60 -23.66
N LEU A 30 4.47 -0.03 -23.12
CA LEU A 30 3.11 0.05 -23.65
C LEU A 30 2.08 0.64 -22.67
N LEU A 31 2.32 0.55 -21.35
CA LEU A 31 1.34 0.90 -20.32
C LEU A 31 1.78 2.05 -19.39
N GLY A 32 2.98 2.59 -19.60
CA GLY A 32 3.54 3.70 -18.83
C GLY A 32 3.93 3.35 -17.40
N SER A 33 4.69 4.22 -16.74
CA SER A 33 5.09 4.06 -15.34
C SER A 33 3.86 4.12 -14.43
N ARG A 34 3.67 3.08 -13.61
CA ARG A 34 2.67 3.08 -12.54
C ARG A 34 3.35 3.25 -11.19
N HIS A 35 2.79 4.16 -10.40
CA HIS A 35 3.19 4.41 -9.02
C HIS A 35 2.03 4.08 -8.10
N MET A 36 2.33 3.30 -7.06
CA MET A 36 1.40 3.04 -5.98
C MET A 36 2.01 3.45 -4.65
N SER A 37 1.28 4.23 -3.86
CA SER A 37 1.69 4.58 -2.49
C SER A 37 0.57 4.27 -1.49
N PHE A 38 1.00 3.94 -0.28
CA PHE A 38 0.13 3.48 0.80
C PHE A 38 0.32 4.42 1.99
N ALA A 39 -0.77 5.00 2.48
CA ALA A 39 -0.76 5.93 3.59
C ALA A 39 -1.96 5.69 4.51
N LYS A 40 -2.04 6.40 5.63
CA LYS A 40 -3.12 6.24 6.63
C LYS A 40 -4.51 6.54 6.08
N ASP A 41 -4.61 7.42 5.09
CA ASP A 41 -5.85 7.87 4.47
C ASP A 41 -6.30 6.97 3.29
N GLY A 42 -5.39 6.15 2.75
CA GLY A 42 -5.74 5.19 1.71
C GLY A 42 -4.58 4.78 0.82
N MET A 43 -4.94 4.22 -0.32
CA MET A 43 -4.03 3.82 -1.39
C MET A 43 -4.12 4.82 -2.54
N ARG A 44 -2.98 5.31 -3.02
CA ARG A 44 -2.90 6.20 -4.17
C ARG A 44 -2.29 5.45 -5.33
N HIS A 45 -2.96 5.48 -6.47
CA HIS A 45 -2.44 4.95 -7.71
C HIS A 45 -2.31 6.09 -8.71
N LYS A 46 -1.10 6.26 -9.24
CA LYS A 46 -0.77 7.27 -10.25
C LYS A 46 -0.19 6.56 -11.46
N ASP A 47 -0.80 6.78 -12.61
CA ASP A 47 -0.24 6.41 -13.90
C ASP A 47 0.08 7.69 -14.70
N GLN A 48 0.44 7.53 -15.98
CA GLN A 48 0.79 8.65 -16.86
C GLN A 48 -0.37 9.63 -17.12
N HIS A 49 -1.62 9.15 -17.02
CA HIS A 49 -2.81 9.87 -17.46
C HIS A 49 -3.84 10.09 -16.34
N SER A 50 -3.69 9.42 -15.21
CA SER A 50 -4.66 9.40 -14.13
C SER A 50 -3.99 9.31 -12.76
N SER A 51 -4.70 9.81 -11.76
CA SER A 51 -4.39 9.63 -10.35
C SER A 51 -5.69 9.28 -9.65
N SER A 52 -5.66 8.26 -8.80
CA SER A 52 -6.80 7.78 -8.05
C SER A 52 -6.43 7.56 -6.59
N HIS A 53 -7.42 7.70 -5.73
CA HIS A 53 -7.32 7.46 -4.30
C HIS A 53 -8.40 6.47 -3.88
N THR A 54 -7.99 5.39 -3.25
CA THR A 54 -8.87 4.35 -2.71
C THR A 54 -8.81 4.42 -1.20
N ASP A 55 -9.91 4.82 -0.57
CA ASP A 55 -10.05 4.84 0.88
C ASP A 55 -9.98 3.40 1.44
N TRP A 56 -9.36 3.23 2.61
CA TRP A 56 -9.35 1.97 3.33
C TRP A 56 -10.73 1.40 3.61
N LYS A 57 -11.76 2.25 3.74
CA LYS A 57 -13.17 1.84 3.86
C LYS A 57 -13.67 1.01 2.69
N LEU A 58 -13.09 1.20 1.50
CA LEU A 58 -13.44 0.43 0.31
C LEU A 58 -12.73 -0.92 0.27
N VAL A 59 -11.73 -1.16 1.13
CA VAL A 59 -11.04 -2.46 1.20
C VAL A 59 -11.83 -3.40 2.10
N LYS A 60 -12.44 -4.41 1.47
CA LYS A 60 -13.22 -5.43 2.15
C LYS A 60 -12.32 -6.44 2.86
N ASP A 61 -11.25 -6.85 2.22
CA ASP A 61 -10.37 -7.90 2.73
C ASP A 61 -8.93 -7.73 2.24
N MET A 62 -7.98 -8.28 3.00
CA MET A 62 -6.58 -8.38 2.64
C MET A 62 -6.09 -9.82 2.82
N VAL A 63 -5.68 -10.45 1.71
CA VAL A 63 -5.20 -11.83 1.71
C VAL A 63 -3.72 -11.87 1.36
N GLU A 64 -2.97 -12.67 2.10
CA GLU A 64 -1.55 -12.88 1.87
C GLU A 64 -1.29 -14.27 1.32
N THR A 65 -0.38 -14.35 0.36
CA THR A 65 0.17 -15.59 -0.19
C THR A 65 1.69 -15.59 0.02
N PRO A 66 2.40 -16.69 -0.28
CA PRO A 66 3.85 -16.71 -0.21
C PRO A 66 4.53 -15.64 -1.09
N SER A 67 3.90 -15.20 -2.19
CA SER A 67 4.52 -14.28 -3.15
C SER A 67 3.84 -12.93 -3.29
N HIS A 68 2.59 -12.76 -2.82
CA HIS A 68 1.79 -11.56 -3.04
C HIS A 68 0.92 -11.21 -1.83
N ILE A 69 0.56 -9.93 -1.73
CA ILE A 69 -0.47 -9.39 -0.86
C ILE A 69 -1.59 -8.86 -1.76
N PHE A 70 -2.84 -9.24 -1.50
CA PHE A 70 -4.02 -8.87 -2.27
C PHE A 70 -4.97 -8.03 -1.42
N PHE A 71 -5.45 -6.91 -1.95
CA PHE A 71 -6.49 -6.06 -1.37
C PHE A 71 -7.75 -6.16 -2.23
N PHE A 72 -8.84 -6.67 -1.64
CA PHE A 72 -10.13 -6.84 -2.31
C PHE A 72 -11.01 -5.62 -2.03
N LEU A 73 -11.48 -4.96 -3.09
CA LEU A 73 -12.35 -3.80 -2.97
C LEU A 73 -13.84 -4.19 -2.91
N SER A 74 -14.63 -3.45 -2.15
CA SER A 74 -16.04 -3.76 -1.85
C SER A 74 -16.99 -3.54 -3.02
N SER A 75 -16.72 -2.53 -3.85
CA SER A 75 -17.65 -2.04 -4.88
C SER A 75 -17.25 -2.40 -6.31
N THR A 76 -16.09 -3.03 -6.51
CA THR A 76 -15.55 -3.33 -7.84
C THR A 76 -14.96 -4.73 -7.86
N SER A 77 -14.99 -5.40 -9.02
CA SER A 77 -14.20 -6.63 -9.26
C SER A 77 -12.69 -6.35 -9.32
N THR A 78 -12.25 -5.20 -8.82
CA THR A 78 -10.86 -4.74 -8.84
C THR A 78 -10.14 -5.29 -7.62
N VAL A 79 -8.99 -5.91 -7.88
CA VAL A 79 -8.06 -6.36 -6.85
C VAL A 79 -6.76 -5.59 -7.03
N ILE A 80 -6.28 -4.99 -5.95
CA ILE A 80 -4.95 -4.41 -5.90
C ILE A 80 -4.01 -5.51 -5.40
N PHE A 81 -2.92 -5.77 -6.12
CA PHE A 81 -1.93 -6.77 -5.71
C PHE A 81 -0.54 -6.15 -5.57
N VAL A 82 0.17 -6.60 -4.55
CA VAL A 82 1.48 -6.10 -4.14
C VAL A 82 2.44 -7.30 -4.08
N PRO A 83 3.37 -7.45 -5.05
CA PRO A 83 4.31 -8.57 -5.04
C PRO A 83 5.29 -8.46 -3.86
N LYS A 84 5.46 -9.51 -3.06
CA LYS A 84 6.36 -9.48 -1.89
C LYS A 84 7.83 -9.25 -2.26
N ARG A 85 8.22 -9.58 -3.50
CA ARG A 85 9.56 -9.32 -4.04
C ARG A 85 9.96 -7.84 -4.11
N ILE A 86 9.02 -6.91 -3.96
CA ILE A 86 9.32 -5.48 -3.93
C ILE A 86 9.93 -5.03 -2.59
N PHE A 87 9.77 -5.83 -1.54
CA PHE A 87 10.32 -5.54 -0.23
C PHE A 87 11.78 -5.99 -0.18
N THR A 88 12.65 -5.15 0.37
CA THR A 88 14.08 -5.43 0.48
C THR A 88 14.35 -6.59 1.45
N ASN A 89 13.52 -6.72 2.47
CA ASN A 89 13.63 -7.72 3.53
C ASN A 89 12.25 -8.06 4.12
N GLU A 90 12.19 -9.15 4.88
CA GLU A 90 10.97 -9.64 5.54
C GLU A 90 10.42 -8.65 6.59
N GLN A 91 11.30 -7.92 7.28
CA GLN A 91 10.88 -6.93 8.28
C GLN A 91 10.08 -5.77 7.66
N ASP A 92 10.51 -5.26 6.51
CA ASP A 92 9.79 -4.21 5.77
C ASP A 92 8.43 -4.71 5.29
N GLN A 93 8.37 -5.96 4.84
CA GLN A 93 7.12 -6.62 4.45
C GLN A 93 6.16 -6.75 5.64
N ASP A 94 6.65 -7.24 6.78
CA ASP A 94 5.84 -7.44 7.99
C ASP A 94 5.34 -6.11 8.56
N HIS A 95 6.19 -5.08 8.55
CA HIS A 95 5.78 -3.72 8.92
C HIS A 95 4.71 -3.16 7.98
N PHE A 96 4.83 -3.37 6.67
CA PHE A 96 3.83 -2.95 5.70
C PHE A 96 2.48 -3.66 5.95
N ILE A 97 2.50 -4.97 6.14
CA ILE A 97 1.31 -5.79 6.43
C ILE A 97 0.65 -5.34 7.74
N ALA A 98 1.43 -5.15 8.80
CA ALA A 98 0.91 -4.71 10.10
C ALA A 98 0.28 -3.32 10.02
N ALA A 99 0.94 -2.37 9.33
CA ALA A 99 0.45 -1.01 9.18
C ALA A 99 -0.87 -0.96 8.38
N THR A 100 -0.91 -1.64 7.23
CA THR A 100 -2.11 -1.68 6.38
C THR A 100 -3.29 -2.36 7.08
N LYS A 101 -3.08 -3.48 7.78
CA LYS A 101 -4.09 -4.11 8.64
C LYS A 101 -4.62 -3.16 9.71
N ALA A 102 -3.75 -2.38 10.35
CA ALA A 102 -4.15 -1.42 11.37
C ALA A 102 -5.01 -0.29 10.78
N TRP A 103 -4.64 0.24 9.62
CA TRP A 103 -5.40 1.29 8.94
C TRP A 103 -6.77 0.80 8.46
N MET A 104 -6.84 -0.41 7.90
CA MET A 104 -8.11 -1.03 7.51
C MET A 104 -9.07 -1.17 8.69
N ARG A 105 -8.60 -1.68 9.83
CA ARG A 105 -9.42 -1.80 11.05
C ARG A 105 -9.88 -0.45 11.56
N ALA A 106 -9.00 0.55 11.59
CA ALA A 106 -9.35 1.89 12.04
C ALA A 106 -10.41 2.54 11.14
N ALA A 107 -10.32 2.33 9.82
CA ALA A 107 -11.29 2.83 8.86
C ALA A 107 -12.67 2.17 9.04
N GLN A 108 -12.71 0.85 9.20
CA GLN A 108 -13.95 0.08 9.41
C GLN A 108 -14.64 0.43 10.75
N ALA A 109 -13.86 0.68 11.81
CA ALA A 109 -14.41 1.09 13.11
C ALA A 109 -15.03 2.50 13.11
N SER A 110 -14.70 3.34 12.12
CA SER A 110 -15.26 4.69 12.01
C SER A 110 -16.65 4.74 11.36
N ASP A 111 -17.10 3.63 10.76
CA ASP A 111 -18.41 3.52 10.09
C ASP A 111 -19.46 2.74 10.92
N ALA A 112 -19.05 2.22 12.09
CA ALA A 112 -19.90 1.48 13.03
C ALA A 112 -20.39 2.38 14.17
#